data_AF-A0A7J3MYB8-F1
#
_entry.id   AF-A0A7J3MYB8-F1
#
_cell.length_a   1.000
_cell.length_b   1.000
_cell.length_c   1.000
_cell.angle_alpha   90.00
_cell.angle_beta   90.00
_cell.angle_gamma   90.00
#
_symmetry.space_group_name_H-M   'P 1'
#
loop_
_entity.id
_entity.type
_entity.pdbx_description
1 polymer ?
#
loop_
_entity_poly.entity_id
_entity_poly.type
_entity_poly.pdbx_seq_one_letter_code
_entity_poly.pdbx_strand_id
1 'polypeptide(L)'
;MIKKKEKPKLSLLYVVVIVLIILVSISVVIISISFNKTPRNGEGVPLYLGSRIFGKIVVDELEVSLSQFQDTALPNPCILMFGLTTCPHCHNMYEFFQKHYPDNYRAFWIDTDRTAAELFMMLVDIETKNGVPQHYAMAVPQTVIVVNSKVKAVVIGEVQEAEFWENLLKNN
;
A
#
# COMPACT_ATOMS: atom_id res chain seq x y z
N MET A 1 -70.54 25.71 -1.76
CA MET A 1 -70.13 24.48 -1.04
C MET A 1 -68.62 24.29 -1.19
N ILE A 2 -67.84 24.52 -0.14
CA ILE A 2 -66.38 24.37 -0.16
C ILE A 2 -66.04 22.96 0.34
N LYS A 3 -65.53 22.09 -0.54
CA LYS A 3 -65.06 20.75 -0.17
C LYS A 3 -63.78 20.90 0.68
N LYS A 4 -63.86 20.52 1.95
CA LYS A 4 -62.72 20.46 2.86
C LYS A 4 -61.77 19.36 2.35
N LYS A 5 -60.58 19.76 1.89
CA LYS A 5 -59.56 18.84 1.36
C LYS A 5 -58.89 18.14 2.55
N GLU A 6 -59.20 16.87 2.76
CA GLU A 6 -58.53 16.08 3.80
C GLU A 6 -57.04 15.93 3.47
N LYS A 7 -56.18 16.26 4.44
CA LYS A 7 -54.74 16.09 4.30
C LYS A 7 -54.43 14.58 4.35
N PRO A 8 -53.61 14.05 3.44
CA PRO A 8 -53.21 12.65 3.47
C PRO A 8 -52.48 12.39 4.79
N LYS A 9 -52.97 11.41 5.56
CA LYS A 9 -52.27 10.91 6.73
C LYS A 9 -51.05 10.14 6.24
N LEU A 10 -49.88 10.70 6.46
CA LEU A 10 -48.61 10.01 6.22
C LEU A 10 -48.62 8.73 7.06
N SER A 11 -48.60 7.57 6.39
CA SER A 11 -48.63 6.30 7.10
C SER A 11 -47.34 6.10 7.88
N LEU A 12 -47.41 5.52 9.08
CA LEU A 12 -46.25 5.22 9.92
C LEU A 12 -45.18 4.44 9.13
N LEU A 13 -45.61 3.56 8.22
CA LEU A 13 -44.74 2.79 7.33
C LEU A 13 -43.87 3.68 6.45
N TYR A 14 -44.41 4.78 5.91
CA TYR A 14 -43.68 5.70 5.06
C TYR A 14 -42.55 6.42 5.82
N VAL A 15 -42.80 6.79 7.09
CA VAL A 15 -41.79 7.39 7.96
C VAL A 15 -40.66 6.40 8.25
N VAL A 16 -40.98 5.14 8.54
CA VAL A 16 -39.98 4.09 8.82
C VAL A 16 -39.08 3.84 7.61
N VAL A 17 -39.64 3.79 6.39
CA VAL A 17 -38.86 3.60 5.16
C VAL A 17 -37.89 4.75 4.92
N ILE A 18 -38.34 6.01 5.11
CA ILE A 18 -37.47 7.18 4.96
C ILE A 18 -36.29 7.14 5.94
N VAL A 19 -36.56 6.80 7.21
CA VAL A 19 -35.50 6.70 8.23
C VAL A 19 -34.49 5.62 7.88
N LEU A 20 -34.93 4.45 7.40
CA LEU A 20 -34.04 3.38 6.96
C LEU A 20 -33.14 3.81 5.79
N ILE A 21 -33.71 4.49 4.79
CA ILE A 21 -32.93 5.01 3.65
C ILE A 21 -31.85 5.99 4.14
N ILE A 22 -32.22 6.93 5.02
CA ILE A 22 -31.28 7.91 5.57
C ILE A 22 -30.15 7.20 6.34
N LEU A 23 -30.46 6.20 7.16
CA LEU A 23 -29.45 5.46 7.93
C LEU A 23 -28.46 4.70 7.02
N VAL A 24 -28.97 4.06 5.97
CA VAL A 24 -28.11 3.37 4.98
C VAL A 24 -27.22 4.37 4.25
N SER A 25 -27.77 5.51 3.81
CA SER A 25 -26.99 6.56 3.14
C SER A 25 -25.89 7.13 4.05
N ILE A 26 -26.19 7.41 5.33
CA ILE A 26 -25.20 7.89 6.30
C ILE A 26 -24.08 6.85 6.47
N SER A 27 -24.43 5.56 6.54
CA SER A 27 -23.45 4.48 6.71
C SER A 27 -22.49 4.39 5.52
N VAL A 28 -23.02 4.49 4.29
CA VAL A 28 -22.20 4.51 3.06
C VAL A 28 -21.26 5.72 3.03
N VAL A 29 -21.74 6.89 3.45
CA VAL A 29 -20.92 8.11 3.51
C VAL A 29 -19.81 7.99 4.56
N ILE A 30 -20.11 7.48 5.75
CA ILE A 30 -19.09 7.28 6.81
C ILE A 30 -18.01 6.29 6.36
N ILE A 31 -18.41 5.18 5.73
CA ILE A 31 -17.48 4.20 5.16
C ILE A 31 -16.61 4.88 4.09
N SER A 32 -17.22 5.64 3.18
CA SER A 32 -16.49 6.34 2.10
C SER A 32 -15.51 7.40 2.62
N ILE A 33 -15.87 8.14 3.68
CA ILE A 33 -14.98 9.11 4.32
C ILE A 33 -13.83 8.41 5.05
N SER A 34 -14.08 7.23 5.63
CA SER A 34 -13.05 6.46 6.32
C SER A 34 -11.98 5.93 5.35
N PHE A 35 -12.35 5.58 4.12
CA PHE A 35 -11.41 5.25 3.05
C PHE A 35 -10.68 6.46 2.47
N ASN A 36 -11.13 7.69 2.74
CA ASN A 36 -10.53 8.91 2.18
C ASN A 36 -9.57 9.63 3.14
N LYS A 37 -9.16 8.98 4.24
CA LYS A 37 -8.01 9.40 5.05
C LYS A 37 -6.70 9.01 4.36
N THR A 38 -6.51 9.41 3.10
CA THR A 38 -5.15 9.47 2.56
C THR A 38 -4.42 10.62 3.27
N PRO A 39 -3.15 10.44 3.67
CA PRO A 39 -2.40 11.47 4.37
C PRO A 39 -2.43 12.79 3.59
N ARG A 40 -2.95 13.82 4.28
CA ARG A 40 -3.03 15.20 3.82
C ARG A 40 -1.62 15.75 3.62
N ASN A 41 -1.35 16.25 2.40
CA ASN A 41 -0.28 17.20 2.05
C ASN A 41 1.13 16.95 2.62
N GLY A 42 2.01 16.41 1.77
CA GLY A 42 3.45 16.71 1.79
C GLY A 42 4.38 15.66 2.42
N GLU A 43 3.92 14.91 3.41
CA GLU A 43 4.77 13.94 4.13
C GLU A 43 4.43 12.49 3.73
N GLY A 44 5.46 11.64 3.60
CA GLY A 44 5.34 10.20 3.28
C GLY A 44 6.01 9.79 1.97
N VAL A 45 6.41 8.52 1.91
CA VAL A 45 7.03 7.90 0.74
C VAL A 45 5.95 7.41 -0.22
N PRO A 46 6.13 7.58 -1.54
CA PRO A 46 5.19 7.07 -2.53
C PRO A 46 5.08 5.55 -2.46
N LEU A 47 3.84 5.06 -2.44
CA LEU A 47 3.48 3.67 -2.61
C LEU A 47 2.92 3.47 -4.03
N TYR A 48 3.45 2.48 -4.74
CA TYR A 48 3.03 2.12 -6.09
C TYR A 48 2.32 0.76 -6.10
N LEU A 49 1.28 0.64 -6.93
CA LEU A 49 0.74 -0.66 -7.36
C LEU A 49 1.15 -0.85 -8.82
N GLY A 50 2.06 -1.79 -9.08
CA GLY A 50 2.80 -1.85 -10.34
C GLY A 50 3.58 -0.56 -10.57
N SER A 51 3.49 0.02 -11.77
CA SER A 51 4.15 1.30 -12.12
C SER A 51 3.31 2.55 -11.80
N ARG A 52 2.15 2.42 -11.14
CA ARG A 52 1.23 3.53 -10.87
C ARG A 52 1.24 3.93 -9.39
N ILE A 53 1.30 5.23 -9.13
CA ILE A 53 1.16 5.77 -7.76
C ILE A 53 -0.22 5.39 -7.22
N PHE A 54 -0.23 4.72 -6.08
CA PHE A 54 -1.42 4.36 -5.33
C PHE A 54 -1.69 5.33 -4.20
N GLY A 55 -0.63 5.72 -3.49
CA GLY A 55 -0.75 6.61 -2.34
C GLY A 55 0.60 6.99 -1.75
N LYS A 56 0.59 7.39 -0.48
CA LYS A 56 1.78 7.64 0.31
C LYS A 56 1.66 6.97 1.66
N ILE A 57 2.78 6.51 2.20
CA ILE A 57 2.87 5.87 3.51
C ILE A 57 3.97 6.54 4.35
N VAL A 58 3.80 6.61 5.66
CA VAL A 58 4.83 7.06 6.61
C VAL A 58 5.65 5.86 7.05
N VAL A 59 6.98 5.92 6.90
CA VAL A 59 7.90 4.77 7.02
C VAL A 59 9.00 4.96 8.07
N ASP A 60 8.82 5.88 9.01
CA ASP A 60 9.80 6.17 10.06
C ASP A 60 10.19 4.91 10.84
N GLU A 61 9.22 4.04 11.14
CA GLU A 61 9.43 2.75 11.82
C GLU A 61 10.26 1.77 10.95
N LEU A 62 10.07 1.78 9.62
CA LEU A 62 10.79 0.90 8.70
C LEU A 62 12.26 1.30 8.55
N GLU A 63 12.57 2.60 8.51
CA GLU A 63 13.95 3.08 8.40
C GLU A 63 14.79 2.65 9.61
N VAL A 64 14.21 2.71 10.81
CA VAL A 64 14.85 2.25 12.04
C VAL A 64 15.14 0.75 11.98
N SER A 65 14.17 -0.07 11.58
CA SER A 65 14.38 -1.51 11.53
C SER A 65 15.31 -1.95 10.40
N LEU A 66 15.26 -1.30 9.23
CA LEU A 66 16.22 -1.56 8.15
C LEU A 66 17.66 -1.33 8.58
N SER A 67 17.93 -0.39 9.49
CA SER A 67 19.28 -0.17 10.02
C SER A 67 19.76 -1.31 10.94
N GLN A 68 18.85 -2.02 11.60
CA GLN A 68 19.16 -3.14 12.50
C GLN A 68 19.42 -4.45 11.76
N PHE A 69 18.84 -4.62 10.56
CA PHE A 69 19.06 -5.78 9.70
C PHE A 69 20.32 -5.68 8.83
N GLN A 70 21.07 -4.58 8.93
CA GLN A 70 22.27 -4.31 8.14
C GLN A 70 23.56 -4.69 8.90
N ASP A 71 23.80 -5.99 9.09
CA ASP A 71 25.15 -6.47 9.46
C ASP A 71 26.18 -6.26 8.32
N THR A 72 25.71 -5.90 7.13
CA THR A 72 26.51 -5.50 5.97
C THR A 72 25.97 -4.20 5.39
N ALA A 73 26.87 -3.28 5.05
CA ALA A 73 26.52 -2.03 4.39
C ALA A 73 25.73 -2.33 3.11
N LEU A 74 24.48 -1.86 3.02
CA LEU A 74 23.71 -1.98 1.78
C LEU A 74 24.39 -1.15 0.68
N PRO A 75 24.29 -1.61 -0.58
CA PRO A 75 24.55 -0.74 -1.73
C PRO A 75 23.78 0.57 -1.62
N ASN A 76 24.29 1.64 -2.22
CA ASN A 76 23.59 2.90 -2.29
C ASN A 76 23.57 3.38 -3.75
N PRO A 77 22.41 3.44 -4.41
CA PRO A 77 21.07 3.06 -3.92
C PRO A 77 20.87 1.53 -3.80
N CYS A 78 19.84 1.10 -3.07
CA CYS A 78 19.48 -0.32 -2.89
C CYS A 78 18.01 -0.60 -3.21
N ILE A 79 17.76 -1.75 -3.84
CA ILE A 79 16.46 -2.33 -4.12
C ILE A 79 16.29 -3.57 -3.22
N LEU A 80 15.35 -3.54 -2.28
CA LEU A 80 15.05 -4.68 -1.41
C LEU A 80 13.75 -5.32 -1.88
N MET A 81 13.82 -6.54 -2.41
CA MET A 81 12.65 -7.28 -2.91
C MET A 81 12.23 -8.35 -1.92
N PHE A 82 10.98 -8.31 -1.47
CA PHE A 82 10.32 -9.38 -0.72
C PHE A 82 9.49 -10.24 -1.67
N GLY A 83 9.62 -11.56 -1.54
CA GLY A 83 8.91 -12.50 -2.39
C GLY A 83 8.80 -13.90 -1.81
N LEU A 84 8.08 -14.77 -2.50
CA LEU A 84 7.96 -16.19 -2.17
C LEU A 84 8.72 -17.03 -3.20
N THR A 85 9.43 -18.08 -2.76
CA THR A 85 10.11 -19.03 -3.66
C THR A 85 9.13 -19.83 -4.54
N THR A 86 7.84 -19.74 -4.27
CA THR A 86 6.77 -20.40 -5.03
C THR A 86 5.98 -19.46 -5.93
N CYS A 87 6.27 -18.16 -5.92
CA CYS A 87 5.55 -17.17 -6.71
C CYS A 87 6.26 -16.91 -8.05
N PRO A 88 5.61 -17.17 -9.21
CA PRO A 88 6.19 -16.90 -10.53
C PRO A 88 6.52 -15.43 -10.76
N HIS A 89 5.64 -14.51 -10.33
CA HIS A 89 5.87 -13.07 -10.43
C HIS A 89 7.09 -12.63 -9.62
N CYS A 90 7.37 -13.26 -8.47
CA CYS A 90 8.58 -12.98 -7.69
C CYS A 90 9.84 -13.47 -8.39
N HIS A 91 9.78 -14.61 -9.11
CA HIS A 91 10.92 -15.12 -9.89
C HIS A 91 11.25 -14.23 -11.06
N ASN A 92 10.24 -13.83 -11.84
CA ASN A 92 10.42 -12.90 -12.95
C ASN A 92 11.06 -11.59 -12.47
N MET A 93 10.58 -11.08 -11.33
CA MET A 93 11.10 -9.86 -10.72
C MET A 93 12.54 -10.01 -10.23
N TYR A 94 12.85 -11.14 -9.59
CA TYR A 94 14.19 -11.52 -9.16
C TYR A 94 15.16 -11.55 -10.35
N GLU A 95 14.78 -12.23 -11.44
CA GLU A 95 15.62 -12.35 -12.64
C GLU A 95 15.83 -10.99 -13.31
N PHE A 96 14.77 -10.17 -13.36
CA PHE A 96 14.85 -8.80 -13.85
C PHE A 96 15.87 -7.98 -13.05
N PHE A 97 15.79 -7.98 -11.72
CA PHE A 97 16.72 -7.23 -10.88
C PHE A 97 18.15 -7.78 -10.93
N GLN A 98 18.31 -9.10 -10.95
CA GLN A 98 19.63 -9.72 -11.07
C GLN A 98 20.31 -9.33 -12.39
N LYS A 99 19.55 -9.22 -13.47
CA LYS A 99 20.06 -8.84 -14.79
C LYS A 99 20.40 -7.35 -14.90
N HIS A 100 19.55 -6.48 -14.35
CA HIS A 100 19.63 -5.04 -14.58
C HIS A 100 20.28 -4.24 -13.45
N TYR A 101 20.29 -4.77 -12.22
CA TYR A 101 20.79 -4.10 -11.01
C TYR A 101 21.60 -5.05 -10.11
N PRO A 102 22.56 -5.83 -10.65
CA PRO A 102 23.25 -6.89 -9.89
C PRO A 102 23.97 -6.38 -8.63
N ASP A 103 24.46 -5.14 -8.67
CA ASP A 103 25.22 -4.52 -7.57
C ASP A 103 24.34 -3.73 -6.59
N ASN A 104 23.06 -3.54 -6.90
CA ASN A 104 22.17 -2.61 -6.21
C ASN A 104 20.88 -3.28 -5.71
N TYR A 105 20.82 -4.61 -5.66
CA TYR A 105 19.61 -5.32 -5.27
C TYR A 105 19.89 -6.45 -4.25
N ARG A 106 18.88 -6.74 -3.43
CA ARG A 106 18.86 -7.88 -2.52
C ARG A 106 17.45 -8.48 -2.49
N ALA A 107 17.35 -9.80 -2.67
CA ALA A 107 16.11 -10.55 -2.51
C ALA A 107 15.97 -11.11 -1.08
N PHE A 108 14.75 -11.05 -0.56
CA PHE A 108 14.32 -11.60 0.71
C PHE A 108 13.16 -12.57 0.46
N TRP A 109 13.41 -13.86 0.66
CA TRP A 109 12.44 -14.92 0.44
C TRP A 109 11.69 -15.25 1.74
N ILE A 110 10.49 -14.70 1.90
CA ILE A 110 9.76 -14.68 3.17
C ILE A 110 9.24 -16.07 3.60
N ASP A 111 9.16 -17.03 2.69
CA ASP A 111 8.78 -18.41 2.96
C ASP A 111 9.94 -19.29 3.44
N THR A 112 11.19 -18.83 3.30
CA THR A 112 12.39 -19.60 3.64
C THR A 112 13.29 -18.91 4.66
N ASP A 113 13.15 -17.60 4.83
CA ASP A 113 13.88 -16.80 5.80
C ASP A 113 12.91 -16.13 6.78
N ARG A 114 13.01 -16.52 8.05
CA ARG A 114 12.19 -15.97 9.14
C ARG A 114 12.44 -14.47 9.34
N THR A 115 13.68 -14.02 9.20
CA THR A 115 14.07 -12.63 9.38
C THR A 115 13.44 -11.77 8.29
N ALA A 116 13.50 -12.26 7.05
CA ALA A 116 12.80 -11.65 5.92
C ALA A 116 11.29 -11.57 6.16
N ALA A 117 10.67 -12.63 6.69
CA ALA A 117 9.25 -12.65 7.01
C ALA A 117 8.87 -11.63 8.09
N GLU A 118 9.67 -11.49 9.14
CA GLU A 118 9.44 -10.51 10.22
C GLU A 118 9.53 -9.07 9.68
N LEU A 119 10.54 -8.77 8.85
CA LEU A 119 10.67 -7.46 8.20
C LEU A 119 9.52 -7.17 7.23
N PHE A 120 9.09 -8.18 6.47
CA PHE A 120 7.94 -8.06 5.57
C PHE A 120 6.65 -7.78 6.34
N MET A 121 6.40 -8.49 7.45
CA MET A 121 5.21 -8.24 8.27
C MET A 121 5.20 -6.86 8.92
N MET A 122 6.36 -6.29 9.21
CA MET A 122 6.46 -4.89 9.64
C MET A 122 6.06 -3.92 8.53
N LEU A 123 6.52 -4.15 7.30
CA LEU A 123 6.09 -3.35 6.14
C LEU A 123 4.56 -3.44 5.94
N VAL A 124 3.99 -4.65 6.02
CA VAL A 124 2.54 -4.88 5.95
C VAL A 124 1.78 -4.07 7.02
N ASP A 125 2.25 -4.08 8.26
CA ASP A 125 1.63 -3.34 9.37
C ASP A 125 1.70 -1.83 9.13
N ILE A 126 2.84 -1.31 8.68
CA ILE A 126 3.01 0.10 8.31
C ILE A 126 2.03 0.49 7.19
N GLU A 127 1.94 -0.30 6.14
CA GLU A 127 1.05 -0.02 5.00
C GLU A 127 -0.42 -0.02 5.42
N THR A 128 -0.85 -1.03 6.17
CA THR A 128 -2.23 -1.13 6.65
C THR A 128 -2.61 -0.01 7.63
N LYS A 129 -1.70 0.41 8.52
CA LYS A 129 -1.88 1.61 9.37
C LYS A 129 -2.04 2.89 8.55
N ASN A 130 -1.40 2.97 7.38
CA ASN A 130 -1.53 4.08 6.44
C ASN A 130 -2.73 3.94 5.48
N GLY A 131 -3.62 2.96 5.72
CA GLY A 131 -4.88 2.80 4.98
C GLY A 131 -4.78 1.93 3.72
N VAL A 132 -3.65 1.25 3.49
CA VAL A 132 -3.54 0.28 2.41
C VAL A 132 -4.38 -0.96 2.74
N PRO A 133 -5.28 -1.40 1.84
CA PRO A 133 -6.04 -2.63 2.05
C PRO A 133 -5.12 -3.83 2.31
N GLN A 134 -5.45 -4.65 3.31
CA GLN A 134 -4.59 -5.78 3.74
C GLN A 134 -4.21 -6.74 2.59
N HIS A 135 -5.12 -6.97 1.64
CA HIS A 135 -4.84 -7.84 0.50
C HIS A 135 -3.80 -7.27 -0.48
N TYR A 136 -3.61 -5.94 -0.52
CA TYR A 136 -2.51 -5.32 -1.25
C TYR A 136 -1.24 -5.32 -0.42
N ALA A 137 -1.32 -4.97 0.86
CA ALA A 137 -0.15 -4.91 1.74
C ALA A 137 0.55 -6.28 1.89
N MET A 138 -0.22 -7.38 1.84
CA MET A 138 0.33 -8.75 1.89
C MET A 138 0.74 -9.31 0.51
N ALA A 139 0.60 -8.55 -0.57
CA ALA A 139 0.86 -9.05 -1.91
C ALA A 139 2.37 -9.07 -2.20
N VAL A 140 2.81 -10.05 -2.99
CA VAL A 140 4.21 -10.19 -3.44
C VAL A 140 4.27 -10.32 -4.98
N PRO A 141 5.37 -9.92 -5.64
CA PRO A 141 6.57 -9.31 -5.04
C PRO A 141 6.30 -7.91 -4.51
N GLN A 142 7.03 -7.51 -3.48
CA GLN A 142 6.98 -6.17 -2.93
C GLN A 142 8.40 -5.63 -2.79
N THR A 143 8.62 -4.40 -3.21
CA THR A 143 9.96 -3.83 -3.32
C THR A 143 10.07 -2.53 -2.55
N VAL A 144 11.10 -2.40 -1.73
CA VAL A 144 11.45 -1.17 -1.01
C VAL A 144 12.70 -0.57 -1.64
N ILE A 145 12.62 0.71 -2.02
CA ILE A 145 13.76 1.47 -2.55
C ILE A 145 14.40 2.26 -1.42
N VAL A 146 15.71 2.05 -1.23
CA VAL A 146 16.50 2.73 -0.20
C VAL A 146 17.60 3.55 -0.88
N VAL A 147 17.67 4.85 -0.58
CA VAL A 147 18.71 5.75 -1.10
C VAL A 147 19.23 6.60 0.06
N ASN A 148 20.55 6.60 0.26
CA ASN A 148 21.22 7.26 1.38
C ASN A 148 20.61 6.87 2.75
N SER A 149 20.39 5.56 2.94
CA SER A 149 19.77 4.98 4.16
C SER A 149 18.35 5.46 4.45
N LYS A 150 17.67 6.06 3.48
CA LYS A 150 16.26 6.47 3.59
C LYS A 150 15.39 5.69 2.63
N VAL A 151 14.20 5.32 3.08
CA VAL A 151 13.21 4.71 2.20
C VAL A 151 12.66 5.79 1.28
N LYS A 152 12.67 5.54 -0.02
CA LYS A 152 12.24 6.48 -1.06
C LYS A 152 10.95 6.09 -1.73
N ALA A 153 10.67 4.80 -1.83
CA ALA A 153 9.45 4.29 -2.42
C ALA A 153 9.18 2.87 -1.95
N VAL A 154 7.91 2.47 -2.01
CA VAL A 154 7.48 1.07 -1.91
C VAL A 154 6.66 0.73 -3.15
N VAL A 155 6.91 -0.44 -3.73
CA VAL A 155 6.26 -0.90 -4.96
C VAL A 155 5.69 -2.29 -4.72
N ILE A 156 4.38 -2.44 -4.88
CA ILE A 156 3.69 -3.72 -4.78
C ILE A 156 3.41 -4.22 -6.20
N GLY A 157 3.84 -5.44 -6.50
CA GLY A 157 3.65 -6.11 -7.79
C GLY A 157 4.90 -6.15 -8.66
N GLU A 158 4.81 -6.94 -9.73
CA GLU A 158 5.87 -7.11 -10.72
C GLU A 158 5.89 -5.92 -11.70
N VAL A 159 7.07 -5.30 -11.91
CA VAL A 159 7.29 -4.23 -12.89
C VAL A 159 8.60 -4.49 -13.62
N GLN A 160 8.53 -4.75 -14.92
CA GLN A 160 9.71 -5.03 -15.76
C GLN A 160 10.16 -3.81 -16.59
N GLU A 161 9.66 -2.61 -16.27
CA GLU A 161 9.99 -1.36 -16.95
C GLU A 161 11.29 -0.77 -16.35
N ALA A 162 12.44 -0.93 -17.01
CA ALA A 162 13.72 -0.42 -16.51
C ALA A 162 13.71 1.10 -16.24
N GLU A 163 13.05 1.88 -17.11
CA GLU A 163 12.92 3.33 -16.95
C GLU A 163 12.22 3.71 -15.63
N PHE A 164 11.20 2.94 -15.21
CA PHE A 164 10.51 3.15 -13.95
C PHE A 164 11.48 3.05 -12.76
N TRP A 165 12.27 1.97 -12.72
CA TRP A 165 13.24 1.74 -11.64
C TRP A 165 14.37 2.76 -11.67
N GLU A 166 14.90 3.10 -12.84
CA GLU A 166 15.90 4.15 -12.97
C GLU A 166 15.43 5.50 -12.42
N ASN A 167 14.18 5.86 -12.70
CA ASN A 167 13.57 7.09 -12.18
C ASN A 167 13.45 7.05 -10.65
N LEU A 168 13.06 5.91 -10.06
CA LEU A 168 13.00 5.75 -8.61
C LEU A 168 14.37 5.87 -7.94
N LEU A 169 15.41 5.32 -8.57
CA LEU A 169 16.78 5.34 -8.05
C LEU A 169 17.48 6.70 -8.21
N LYS A 170 17.12 7.49 -9.24
CA LYS A 170 17.76 8.78 -9.55
C LYS A 170 17.08 10.00 -8.91
N ASN A 171 15.74 10.02 -8.86
CA ASN A 171 14.97 11.28 -8.68
C ASN A 171 14.32 11.47 -7.30
N ASN A 172 14.74 10.75 -6.25
CA ASN A 172 14.13 10.87 -4.91
C ASN A 172 15.13 11.01 -3.76
#